data_AF-A0A022Y816-F1
#
_entry.id   AF-A0A022Y816-F1
#
_cell.length_a   1.000
_cell.length_b   1.000
_cell.length_c   1.000
_cell.angle_alpha   90.00
_cell.angle_beta   90.00
_cell.angle_gamma   90.00
#
_symmetry.space_group_name_H-M   'P 1'
#
loop_
_entity.id
_entity.type
_entity.pdbx_description
1 polymer ?
#
loop_
_entity_poly.entity_id
_entity_poly.type
_entity_poly.pdbx_seq_one_letter_code
_entity_poly.pdbx_strand_id
1 'polypeptide(L)'
;MNSTTLLSPPPETYWAQFQQTAAYNPQLNVFEQMWAAWYAYMQNDVLATGIMSFAMHEIVYFGRSFPWMIIDRLPYFNRYKIQSNKIPTLQEQWNCAKLVLLSHFTVELPQIWLFHPMAQYFGLETTVPFPPWWKMAYQIAIFFVLEDTWHYFSHRAFHWGPLYKSVHKIHHQYSAPFGLAAEYASPIEVMALGFGTVGCPILWCALTGDLHILTMYLWIVFRLFQAIDAHSGYEFPWSLHHFLPFWAGADHHDLHHEKFVGNYASSFRWWDYLLDTEYDPAALQRKREQKAKKAQ
;
A
#
# COMPACT_ATOMS: atom_id res chain seq x y z
N MET A 1 -30.26 -28.54 41.46
CA MET A 1 -29.79 -27.16 41.70
C MET A 1 -29.22 -26.66 40.38
N ASN A 2 -29.95 -25.80 39.69
CA ASN A 2 -29.54 -25.25 38.40
C ASN A 2 -28.59 -24.08 38.64
N SER A 3 -27.29 -24.29 38.41
CA SER A 3 -26.31 -23.20 38.36
C SER A 3 -26.44 -22.50 37.02
N THR A 4 -27.38 -21.55 36.94
CA THR A 4 -27.40 -20.56 35.87
C THR A 4 -26.26 -19.60 36.16
N THR A 5 -25.07 -19.86 35.62
CA THR A 5 -24.02 -18.84 35.50
C THR A 5 -24.58 -17.71 34.65
N LEU A 6 -25.06 -16.66 35.32
CA LEU A 6 -25.37 -15.38 34.70
C LEU A 6 -24.06 -14.85 34.11
N LEU A 7 -23.84 -15.09 32.81
CA LEU A 7 -22.86 -14.34 32.04
C LEU A 7 -23.21 -12.87 32.22
N SER A 8 -22.35 -12.12 32.89
CA SER A 8 -22.49 -10.67 32.99
C SER A 8 -22.66 -10.12 31.57
N PRO A 9 -23.57 -9.14 31.35
CA PRO A 9 -23.68 -8.52 30.04
C PRO A 9 -22.32 -7.97 29.61
N PRO A 10 -22.01 -7.96 28.30
CA PRO A 10 -20.78 -7.36 27.81
C PRO A 10 -20.64 -5.95 28.38
N PRO A 11 -19.42 -5.54 28.79
CA PRO A 11 -19.18 -4.20 29.29
C PRO A 11 -19.64 -3.13 28.30
N GLU A 12 -20.35 -2.11 28.78
CA GLU A 12 -20.91 -1.05 27.92
C GLU A 12 -19.83 -0.16 27.26
N THR A 13 -18.60 -0.18 27.80
CA THR A 13 -17.49 0.65 27.30
C THR A 13 -16.27 -0.18 26.94
N TYR A 14 -15.53 0.28 25.92
CA TYR A 14 -14.26 -0.32 25.51
C TYR A 14 -13.27 -0.47 26.68
N TRP A 15 -13.14 0.55 27.54
CA TRP A 15 -12.18 0.51 28.64
C TRP A 15 -12.54 -0.48 29.73
N ALA A 16 -13.83 -0.69 29.99
CA ALA A 16 -14.27 -1.76 30.88
C ALA A 16 -13.97 -3.15 30.26
N GLN A 17 -14.19 -3.31 28.95
CA GLN A 17 -13.80 -4.52 28.22
C GLN A 17 -12.28 -4.75 28.25
N PHE A 18 -11.48 -3.69 28.12
CA PHE A 18 -10.02 -3.77 28.21
C PHE A 18 -9.57 -4.21 29.60
N GLN A 19 -10.07 -3.58 30.67
CA GLN A 19 -9.75 -3.96 32.04
C GLN A 19 -10.11 -5.42 32.32
N GLN A 20 -11.28 -5.86 31.86
CA GLN A 20 -11.71 -7.25 31.95
C GLN A 20 -10.74 -8.19 31.19
N THR A 21 -10.44 -7.87 29.93
CA THR A 21 -9.55 -8.66 29.07
C THR A 21 -8.15 -8.77 29.66
N ALA A 22 -7.61 -7.68 30.20
CA ALA A 22 -6.31 -7.64 30.87
C ALA A 22 -6.30 -8.46 32.17
N ALA A 23 -7.39 -8.44 32.95
CA ALA A 23 -7.50 -9.25 34.17
C ALA A 23 -7.58 -10.76 33.87
N TYR A 24 -8.27 -11.16 32.80
CA TYR A 24 -8.36 -12.57 32.39
C TYR A 24 -7.12 -13.08 31.63
N ASN A 25 -6.35 -12.18 30.99
CA ASN A 25 -5.18 -12.54 30.18
C ASN A 25 -3.93 -11.75 30.59
N PRO A 26 -3.45 -11.91 31.84
CA PRO A 26 -2.28 -11.17 32.35
C PRO A 26 -0.97 -11.54 31.63
N GLN A 27 -0.93 -12.67 30.93
CA GLN A 27 0.23 -13.13 30.14
C GLN A 27 0.41 -12.36 28.82
N LEU A 28 -0.64 -11.72 28.31
CA LEU A 28 -0.59 -10.94 27.08
C LEU A 28 0.05 -9.58 27.34
N ASN A 29 0.74 -9.03 26.34
CA ASN A 29 1.20 -7.66 26.42
C ASN A 29 0.04 -6.65 26.23
N VAL A 30 0.27 -5.38 26.57
CA VAL A 30 -0.78 -4.34 26.54
C VAL A 30 -1.42 -4.20 25.15
N PHE A 31 -0.66 -4.33 24.06
CA PHE A 31 -1.21 -4.22 22.70
C PHE A 31 -2.11 -5.40 22.35
N GLU A 32 -1.73 -6.62 22.74
CA GLU A 32 -2.55 -7.82 22.58
C GLU A 32 -3.83 -7.73 23.42
N GLN A 33 -3.76 -7.20 24.64
CA GLN A 33 -4.93 -6.96 25.49
C GLN A 33 -5.87 -5.93 24.87
N MET A 34 -5.34 -4.80 24.37
CA MET A 34 -6.13 -3.78 23.68
C MET A 34 -6.79 -4.31 22.40
N TRP A 35 -6.08 -5.16 21.68
CA TRP A 35 -6.55 -5.82 20.47
C TRP A 35 -7.68 -6.80 20.76
N ALA A 36 -7.48 -7.72 21.71
CA ALA A 36 -8.51 -8.66 22.12
C ALA A 36 -9.74 -7.93 22.67
N ALA A 37 -9.54 -6.85 23.43
CA ALA A 37 -10.62 -6.01 23.91
C ALA A 37 -11.40 -5.33 22.79
N TRP A 38 -10.76 -4.95 21.67
CA TRP A 38 -11.45 -4.37 20.52
C TRP A 38 -12.41 -5.35 19.88
N TYR A 39 -11.94 -6.55 19.53
CA TYR A 39 -12.81 -7.58 18.92
C TYR A 39 -13.94 -7.98 19.87
N ALA A 40 -13.64 -8.12 21.17
CA ALA A 40 -14.64 -8.40 22.18
C ALA A 40 -15.64 -7.24 22.37
N TYR A 41 -15.21 -5.98 22.30
CA TYR A 41 -16.11 -4.83 22.41
C TYR A 41 -17.04 -4.72 21.20
N MET A 42 -16.52 -4.98 20.00
CA MET A 42 -17.27 -4.87 18.76
C MET A 42 -18.30 -5.99 18.57
N GLN A 43 -18.10 -7.17 19.18
CA GLN A 43 -18.98 -8.34 19.09
C GLN A 43 -19.28 -8.80 17.64
N ASN A 44 -18.47 -8.36 16.68
CA ASN A 44 -18.61 -8.63 15.26
C ASN A 44 -17.26 -8.43 14.57
N ASP A 45 -16.60 -9.53 14.20
CA ASP A 45 -15.24 -9.50 13.65
C ASP A 45 -15.16 -8.78 12.29
N VAL A 46 -16.22 -8.86 11.48
CA VAL A 46 -16.30 -8.14 10.20
C VAL A 46 -16.32 -6.64 10.43
N LEU A 47 -17.15 -6.17 11.37
CA LEU A 47 -17.22 -4.75 11.72
C LEU A 47 -15.92 -4.27 12.39
N ALA A 48 -15.38 -5.08 13.31
CA ALA A 48 -14.14 -4.80 14.02
C ALA A 48 -12.96 -4.64 13.06
N THR A 49 -12.83 -5.57 12.11
CA THR A 49 -11.76 -5.56 11.10
C THR A 49 -11.99 -4.46 10.07
N GLY A 50 -13.22 -4.31 9.56
CA GLY A 50 -13.55 -3.32 8.53
C GLY A 50 -13.28 -1.88 8.99
N ILE A 51 -13.75 -1.50 10.19
CA ILE A 51 -13.51 -0.17 10.77
C ILE A 51 -12.02 0.06 10.97
N MET A 52 -11.32 -0.90 11.59
CA MET A 52 -9.90 -0.73 11.91
C MET A 52 -9.03 -0.67 10.64
N SER A 53 -9.33 -1.52 9.65
CA SER A 53 -8.61 -1.55 8.37
C SER A 53 -8.76 -0.23 7.63
N PHE A 54 -9.99 0.28 7.50
CA PHE A 54 -10.25 1.54 6.81
C PHE A 54 -9.64 2.73 7.56
N ALA A 55 -9.82 2.81 8.88
CA ALA A 55 -9.21 3.86 9.68
C ALA A 55 -7.67 3.83 9.61
N MET A 56 -7.06 2.63 9.66
CA MET A 56 -5.62 2.46 9.53
C MET A 56 -5.14 2.96 8.16
N HIS A 57 -5.80 2.56 7.06
CA HIS A 57 -5.45 3.00 5.71
C HIS A 57 -5.52 4.52 5.59
N GLU A 58 -6.63 5.14 5.98
CA GLU A 58 -6.83 6.60 5.91
C GLU A 58 -5.78 7.37 6.72
N ILE A 59 -5.56 6.96 7.98
CA ILE A 59 -4.57 7.59 8.87
C ILE A 59 -3.16 7.48 8.27
N VAL A 60 -2.81 6.31 7.75
CA VAL A 60 -1.49 6.05 7.19
C VAL A 60 -1.29 6.78 5.88
N TYR A 61 -2.25 6.73 4.95
CA TYR A 61 -2.13 7.34 3.63
C TYR A 61 -2.01 8.87 3.73
N PHE A 62 -2.96 9.52 4.39
CA PHE A 62 -2.95 10.97 4.55
C PHE A 62 -1.84 11.42 5.50
N GLY A 63 -1.58 10.66 6.57
CA GLY A 63 -0.49 10.92 7.51
C GLY A 63 0.88 10.84 6.86
N ARG A 64 1.13 9.86 6.00
CA ARG A 64 2.39 9.70 5.25
C ARG A 64 2.55 10.73 4.13
N SER A 65 1.45 11.16 3.53
CA SER A 65 1.42 12.20 2.49
C SER A 65 1.67 13.61 3.03
N PHE A 66 1.24 13.89 4.26
CA PHE A 66 1.33 15.22 4.86
C PHE A 66 2.76 15.80 4.96
N PRO A 67 3.79 15.04 5.41
CA PRO A 67 5.17 15.51 5.36
C PRO A 67 5.63 15.97 3.97
N TRP A 68 5.21 15.29 2.90
CA TRP A 68 5.56 15.68 1.54
C TRP A 68 4.93 17.02 1.14
N MET A 69 3.69 17.27 1.55
CA MET A 69 3.04 18.57 1.34
C MET A 69 3.77 19.71 2.06
N ILE A 70 4.36 19.45 3.23
CA ILE A 70 5.20 20.42 3.94
C ILE A 70 6.51 20.64 3.17
N ILE A 71 7.17 19.57 2.75
CA ILE A 71 8.43 19.62 1.98
C ILE A 71 8.26 20.44 0.70
N ASP A 72 7.14 20.29 -0.02
CA ASP A 72 6.80 21.08 -1.22
C ASP A 72 6.76 22.61 -0.97
N ARG A 73 6.68 23.06 0.29
CA ARG A 73 6.62 24.48 0.68
C ARG A 73 7.89 25.04 1.27
N LEU A 74 8.92 24.20 1.42
CA LEU A 74 10.18 24.57 2.04
C LEU A 74 11.25 24.68 0.96
N PRO A 75 11.67 25.89 0.54
CA PRO A 75 12.60 26.09 -0.57
C PRO A 75 13.94 25.35 -0.40
N TYR A 76 14.33 25.05 0.84
CA TYR A 76 15.51 24.23 1.17
C TYR A 76 15.52 22.90 0.40
N PHE A 77 14.35 22.27 0.24
CA PHE A 77 14.24 20.94 -0.36
C PHE A 77 14.14 20.96 -1.89
N ASN A 78 14.01 22.13 -2.53
CA ASN A 78 13.97 22.25 -3.99
C ASN A 78 15.21 21.66 -4.67
N ARG A 79 16.35 21.61 -3.97
CA ARG A 79 17.59 20.98 -4.44
C ARG A 79 17.47 19.48 -4.69
N TYR A 80 16.47 18.84 -4.07
CA TYR A 80 16.20 17.41 -4.15
C TYR A 80 14.98 17.11 -5.02
N LYS A 81 14.31 18.13 -5.58
CA LYS A 81 13.15 17.93 -6.45
C LYS A 81 13.64 17.42 -7.81
N ILE A 82 13.10 16.30 -8.27
CA ILE A 82 13.51 15.65 -9.52
C ILE A 82 13.16 16.55 -10.72
N GLN A 83 11.88 16.94 -10.82
CA GLN A 83 11.41 17.93 -11.79
C GLN A 83 11.37 19.33 -11.16
N SER A 84 12.52 20.01 -11.12
CA SER A 84 12.72 21.29 -10.40
C SER A 84 11.72 22.41 -10.73
N ASN A 85 11.13 22.39 -11.93
CA ASN A 85 10.21 23.43 -12.41
C ASN A 85 8.73 23.11 -12.12
N LYS A 86 8.44 22.00 -11.44
CA LYS A 86 7.08 21.52 -11.15
C LYS A 86 6.90 21.24 -9.67
N ILE A 87 6.38 22.23 -8.94
CA ILE A 87 5.97 22.10 -7.55
C ILE A 87 4.44 22.17 -7.52
N PRO A 88 3.75 21.19 -6.92
CA PRO A 88 2.29 21.18 -6.88
C PRO A 88 1.75 22.33 -6.03
N THR A 89 0.73 23.01 -6.56
CA THR A 89 0.00 24.06 -5.84
C THR A 89 -0.90 23.45 -4.75
N LEU A 90 -1.29 24.27 -3.77
CA LEU A 90 -2.30 23.86 -2.78
C LEU A 90 -3.62 23.42 -3.42
N GLN A 91 -4.01 24.09 -4.50
CA GLN A 91 -5.26 23.79 -5.19
C GLN A 91 -5.21 22.41 -5.85
N GLU A 92 -4.09 22.06 -6.49
CA GLU A 92 -3.88 20.74 -7.08
C GLU A 92 -3.87 19.65 -6.01
N GLN A 93 -3.13 19.86 -4.91
CA GLN A 93 -3.12 18.92 -3.78
C GLN A 93 -4.52 18.72 -3.19
N TRP A 94 -5.30 19.79 -3.05
CA TRP A 94 -6.67 19.71 -2.52
C TRP A 94 -7.64 19.02 -3.48
N ASN A 95 -7.54 19.30 -4.78
CA ASN A 95 -8.35 18.63 -5.80
C ASN A 95 -8.01 17.13 -5.87
N CYS A 96 -6.72 16.79 -5.77
CA CYS A 96 -6.22 15.43 -5.67
C CYS A 96 -6.81 14.72 -4.44
N ALA A 97 -6.63 15.31 -3.26
CA ALA A 97 -7.10 14.74 -1.99
C ALA A 97 -8.62 14.46 -1.99
N LYS A 98 -9.42 15.35 -2.58
CA LYS A 98 -10.88 15.13 -2.70
C LYS A 98 -11.23 13.91 -3.55
N LEU A 99 -10.58 13.72 -4.68
CA LEU A 99 -10.85 12.60 -5.57
C LEU A 99 -10.36 11.29 -4.96
N VAL A 100 -9.18 11.31 -4.35
CA VAL A 100 -8.60 10.19 -3.61
C VAL A 100 -9.56 9.77 -2.48
N LEU A 101 -9.98 10.72 -1.62
CA LEU A 101 -10.92 10.44 -0.55
C LEU A 101 -12.26 9.89 -1.08
N LEU A 102 -12.79 10.44 -2.18
CA LEU A 102 -13.98 9.90 -2.81
C LEU A 102 -13.77 8.45 -3.27
N SER A 103 -12.63 8.16 -3.90
CA SER A 103 -12.25 6.81 -4.33
C SER A 103 -12.13 5.85 -3.15
N HIS A 104 -11.50 6.27 -2.05
CA HIS A 104 -11.35 5.43 -0.86
C HIS A 104 -12.72 5.02 -0.29
N PHE A 105 -13.67 5.95 -0.20
CA PHE A 105 -15.01 5.64 0.29
C PHE A 105 -15.89 4.85 -0.69
N THR A 106 -15.69 5.01 -2.00
CA THR A 106 -16.58 4.42 -3.02
C THR A 106 -16.05 3.14 -3.65
N VAL A 107 -14.74 2.93 -3.64
CA VAL A 107 -14.05 1.82 -4.29
C VAL A 107 -13.31 0.96 -3.26
N GLU A 108 -12.41 1.57 -2.49
CA GLU A 108 -11.54 0.80 -1.58
C GLU A 108 -12.27 0.30 -0.34
N LEU A 109 -13.16 1.10 0.25
CA LEU A 109 -13.95 0.72 1.42
C LEU A 109 -14.74 -0.57 1.16
N PRO A 110 -15.48 -0.73 0.04
CA PRO A 110 -16.07 -2.02 -0.33
C PRO A 110 -15.05 -3.16 -0.41
N GLN A 111 -13.86 -2.96 -1.01
CA GLN A 111 -12.83 -3.99 -1.10
C GLN A 111 -12.30 -4.40 0.28
N ILE A 112 -12.05 -3.43 1.16
CA ILE A 112 -11.62 -3.63 2.55
C ILE A 112 -12.70 -4.37 3.35
N TRP A 113 -13.97 -4.00 3.18
CA TRP A 113 -15.07 -4.63 3.91
C TRP A 113 -15.30 -6.07 3.49
N LEU A 114 -15.12 -6.37 2.21
CA LEU A 114 -15.22 -7.72 1.66
C LEU A 114 -13.97 -8.56 1.93
N PHE A 115 -12.81 -7.93 2.17
CA PHE A 115 -11.55 -8.63 2.43
C PHE A 115 -11.65 -9.59 3.62
N HIS A 116 -12.14 -9.12 4.77
CA HIS A 116 -12.15 -9.92 6.00
C HIS A 116 -12.92 -11.24 5.87
N PRO A 117 -14.20 -11.26 5.43
CA PRO A 117 -14.92 -12.53 5.28
C PRO A 117 -14.30 -13.47 4.24
N MET A 118 -13.71 -12.94 3.16
CA MET A 118 -13.01 -13.76 2.18
C MET A 118 -11.73 -14.38 2.75
N ALA A 119 -10.93 -13.59 3.47
CA ALA A 119 -9.70 -14.06 4.07
C ALA A 119 -9.97 -15.03 5.25
N GLN A 120 -11.01 -14.76 6.04
CA GLN A 120 -11.45 -15.63 7.14
C GLN A 120 -11.93 -16.99 6.62
N TYR A 121 -12.60 -17.03 5.46
CA TYR A 121 -12.96 -18.29 4.79
C TYR A 121 -11.73 -19.17 4.51
N PHE A 122 -10.57 -18.56 4.24
CA PHE A 122 -9.30 -19.24 4.02
C PHE A 122 -8.42 -19.39 5.27
N GLY A 123 -8.95 -19.09 6.46
CA GLY A 123 -8.24 -19.31 7.73
C GLY A 123 -7.46 -18.10 8.28
N LEU A 124 -7.80 -16.87 7.87
CA LEU A 124 -7.20 -15.67 8.46
C LEU A 124 -7.44 -15.61 9.98
N GLU A 125 -6.35 -15.48 10.73
CA GLU A 125 -6.39 -15.33 12.19
C GLU A 125 -6.47 -13.86 12.61
N THR A 126 -7.29 -13.59 13.62
CA THR A 126 -7.39 -12.29 14.31
C THR A 126 -7.09 -12.38 15.79
N THR A 127 -6.81 -13.58 16.29
CA THR A 127 -6.65 -13.88 17.71
C THR A 127 -5.22 -13.64 18.21
N VAL A 128 -5.11 -13.31 19.48
CA VAL A 128 -3.83 -13.16 20.20
C VAL A 128 -3.36 -14.51 20.78
N PRO A 129 -2.06 -14.72 21.04
CA PRO A 129 -0.94 -13.78 20.90
C PRO A 129 -0.57 -13.49 19.45
N PHE A 130 0.07 -12.35 19.21
CA PHE A 130 0.49 -11.97 17.86
C PHE A 130 1.59 -12.92 17.32
N PRO A 131 1.67 -13.09 15.99
CA PRO A 131 2.75 -13.86 15.40
C PRO A 131 4.11 -13.27 15.76
N PRO A 132 5.17 -14.10 15.85
CA PRO A 132 6.52 -13.58 16.07
C PRO A 132 6.94 -12.70 14.89
N TRP A 133 7.74 -11.65 15.17
CA TRP A 133 8.11 -10.63 14.18
C TRP A 133 8.79 -11.19 12.93
N TRP A 134 9.61 -12.25 13.06
CA TRP A 134 10.28 -12.87 11.91
C TRP A 134 9.28 -13.51 10.94
N LYS A 135 8.15 -14.02 11.47
CA LYS A 135 7.09 -14.64 10.67
C LYS A 135 6.39 -13.60 9.82
N MET A 136 6.00 -12.50 10.45
CA MET A 136 5.41 -11.36 9.75
C MET A 136 6.37 -10.79 8.71
N ALA A 137 7.67 -10.66 9.05
CA ALA A 137 8.67 -10.10 8.15
C ALA A 137 8.86 -10.93 6.87
N TYR A 138 8.96 -12.26 6.95
CA TYR A 138 9.12 -13.07 5.74
C TYR A 138 7.84 -13.09 4.90
N GLN A 139 6.66 -13.12 5.52
CA GLN A 139 5.38 -13.07 4.78
C GLN A 139 5.25 -11.74 4.04
N ILE A 140 5.56 -10.62 4.69
CA ILE A 140 5.57 -9.29 4.06
C ILE A 140 6.56 -9.23 2.90
N ALA A 141 7.76 -9.82 3.04
CA ALA A 141 8.73 -9.87 1.95
C ALA A 141 8.20 -10.66 0.74
N ILE A 142 7.50 -11.76 0.97
CA ILE A 142 6.82 -12.52 -0.10
C ILE A 142 5.71 -11.68 -0.74
N PHE A 143 4.91 -10.97 0.05
CA PHE A 143 3.83 -10.11 -0.47
C PHE A 143 4.36 -8.98 -1.33
N PHE A 144 5.50 -8.38 -0.97
CA PHE A 144 6.20 -7.42 -1.83
C PHE A 144 6.51 -8.00 -3.20
N VAL A 145 7.05 -9.23 -3.27
CA VAL A 145 7.40 -9.86 -4.55
C VAL A 145 6.15 -10.20 -5.38
N LEU A 146 5.12 -10.74 -4.74
CA LEU A 146 3.87 -11.13 -5.42
C LEU A 146 3.09 -9.92 -5.91
N GLU A 147 2.93 -8.89 -5.08
CA GLU A 147 2.25 -7.66 -5.47
C GLU A 147 3.04 -6.89 -6.52
N ASP A 148 4.37 -6.78 -6.42
CA ASP A 148 5.19 -6.11 -7.45
C ASP A 148 5.04 -6.80 -8.81
N THR A 149 4.92 -8.13 -8.82
CA THR A 149 4.63 -8.90 -10.03
C THR A 149 3.25 -8.55 -10.58
N TRP A 150 2.20 -8.62 -9.76
CA TRP A 150 0.84 -8.26 -10.17
C TRP A 150 0.79 -6.82 -10.71
N HIS A 151 1.40 -5.90 -9.97
CA HIS A 151 1.45 -4.48 -10.28
C HIS A 151 2.15 -4.25 -11.61
N TYR A 152 3.36 -4.78 -11.81
CA TYR A 152 4.12 -4.58 -13.05
C TYR A 152 3.31 -4.97 -14.28
N PHE A 153 2.70 -6.16 -14.28
CA PHE A 153 1.95 -6.62 -15.45
C PHE A 153 0.65 -5.84 -15.64
N SER A 154 -0.05 -5.48 -14.56
CA SER A 154 -1.28 -4.68 -14.62
C SER A 154 -0.99 -3.27 -15.12
N HIS A 155 0.05 -2.64 -14.56
CA HIS A 155 0.49 -1.31 -14.92
C HIS A 155 0.96 -1.25 -16.38
N ARG A 156 1.77 -2.22 -16.82
CA ARG A 156 2.17 -2.34 -18.23
C ARG A 156 0.96 -2.53 -19.15
N ALA A 157 -0.03 -3.34 -18.75
CA ALA A 157 -1.27 -3.51 -19.51
C ALA A 157 -2.08 -2.20 -19.56
N PHE A 158 -2.10 -1.43 -18.47
CA PHE A 158 -2.74 -0.12 -18.42
C PHE A 158 -2.10 0.91 -19.35
N HIS A 159 -0.84 0.73 -19.75
CA HIS A 159 -0.21 1.54 -20.81
C HIS A 159 -0.56 1.09 -22.24
N TRP A 160 -1.36 0.05 -22.42
CA TRP A 160 -1.88 -0.31 -23.74
C TRP A 160 -2.95 0.70 -24.18
N GLY A 161 -2.86 1.19 -25.42
CA GLY A 161 -3.58 2.37 -25.92
C GLY A 161 -5.04 2.56 -25.48
N PRO A 162 -5.93 1.55 -25.57
CA PRO A 162 -7.30 1.65 -25.06
C PRO A 162 -7.39 1.81 -23.54
N LEU A 163 -6.69 0.97 -22.78
CA LEU A 163 -6.68 1.01 -21.31
C LEU A 163 -6.00 2.28 -20.80
N TYR A 164 -4.96 2.78 -21.47
CA TYR A 164 -4.34 4.04 -21.08
C TYR A 164 -5.37 5.18 -21.13
N LYS A 165 -6.09 5.28 -22.24
CA LYS A 165 -7.05 6.37 -22.46
C LYS A 165 -8.23 6.32 -21.47
N SER A 166 -8.72 5.14 -21.12
CA SER A 166 -9.92 4.97 -20.30
C SER A 166 -9.67 4.75 -18.82
N VAL A 167 -8.51 4.20 -18.44
CA VAL A 167 -8.19 3.77 -17.07
C VAL A 167 -7.03 4.59 -16.51
N HIS A 168 -5.88 4.61 -17.19
CA HIS A 168 -4.63 5.06 -16.58
C HIS A 168 -4.31 6.54 -16.77
N LYS A 169 -4.96 7.20 -17.73
CA LYS A 169 -4.72 8.62 -18.04
C LYS A 169 -4.97 9.54 -16.85
N ILE A 170 -5.89 9.19 -15.95
CA ILE A 170 -6.18 9.96 -14.73
C ILE A 170 -4.96 9.94 -13.80
N HIS A 171 -4.35 8.78 -13.61
CA HIS A 171 -3.12 8.63 -12.83
C HIS A 171 -1.97 9.48 -13.38
N HIS A 172 -1.84 9.49 -14.70
CA HIS A 172 -0.87 10.30 -15.44
C HIS A 172 -1.22 11.78 -15.60
N GLN A 173 -2.27 12.28 -14.94
CA GLN A 173 -2.64 13.70 -15.00
C GLN A 173 -1.49 14.60 -14.54
N TYR A 174 -0.74 14.17 -13.52
CA TYR A 174 0.43 14.88 -13.02
C TYR A 174 1.71 14.24 -13.59
N SER A 175 2.29 14.90 -14.59
CA SER A 175 3.59 14.49 -15.17
C SER A 175 4.77 14.62 -14.21
N ALA A 176 4.62 15.42 -13.14
CA ALA A 176 5.47 15.37 -11.96
C ALA A 176 4.57 14.96 -10.78
N PRO A 177 4.66 13.70 -10.32
CA PRO A 177 3.82 13.24 -9.23
C PRO A 177 4.21 13.90 -7.91
N PHE A 178 3.31 13.80 -6.95
CA PHE A 178 3.53 14.17 -5.56
C PHE A 178 2.84 13.12 -4.67
N GLY A 179 3.25 12.99 -3.40
CA GLY A 179 2.85 11.85 -2.56
C GLY A 179 1.34 11.56 -2.49
N LEU A 180 0.49 12.60 -2.43
CA LEU A 180 -0.97 12.47 -2.43
C LEU A 180 -1.55 11.89 -3.74
N ALA A 181 -0.81 11.95 -4.84
CA ALA A 181 -1.24 11.44 -6.14
C ALA A 181 -1.02 9.93 -6.29
N ALA A 182 -0.42 9.26 -5.29
CA ALA A 182 -0.13 7.82 -5.32
C ALA A 182 -1.38 6.95 -5.57
N GLU A 183 -2.52 7.32 -4.99
CA GLU A 183 -3.82 6.65 -5.20
C GLU A 183 -4.79 7.51 -6.04
N TYR A 184 -4.29 8.56 -6.71
CA TYR A 184 -5.09 9.36 -7.65
C TYR A 184 -5.21 8.61 -8.97
N ALA A 185 -6.26 7.80 -9.11
CA ALA A 185 -6.44 6.91 -10.26
C ALA A 185 -7.92 6.76 -10.63
N SER A 186 -8.19 6.11 -11.76
CA SER A 186 -9.57 5.73 -12.11
C SER A 186 -10.09 4.63 -11.18
N PRO A 187 -11.42 4.49 -10.99
CA PRO A 187 -11.98 3.41 -10.17
C PRO A 187 -11.55 2.01 -10.60
N ILE A 188 -11.39 1.78 -11.91
CA ILE A 188 -10.97 0.47 -12.45
C ILE A 188 -9.53 0.16 -12.06
N GLU A 189 -8.65 1.17 -12.14
CA GLU A 189 -7.26 1.03 -11.75
C GLU A 189 -7.13 0.77 -10.24
N VAL A 190 -7.83 1.55 -9.42
CA VAL A 190 -7.88 1.37 -7.97
C VAL A 190 -8.36 -0.04 -7.61
N MET A 191 -9.44 -0.53 -8.24
CA MET A 191 -9.91 -1.90 -8.02
C MET A 191 -8.87 -2.95 -8.39
N ALA A 192 -8.22 -2.82 -9.56
CA ALA A 192 -7.28 -3.80 -10.06
C ALA A 192 -5.97 -3.84 -9.26
N LEU A 193 -5.41 -2.69 -8.90
CA LEU A 193 -4.20 -2.61 -8.08
C LEU A 193 -4.50 -2.99 -6.64
N GLY A 194 -5.64 -2.53 -6.09
CA GLY A 194 -6.13 -2.94 -4.77
C GLY A 194 -6.36 -4.45 -4.67
N PHE A 195 -6.88 -5.09 -5.72
CA PHE A 195 -6.99 -6.55 -5.80
C PHE A 195 -5.62 -7.24 -5.73
N GLY A 196 -4.58 -6.67 -6.34
CA GLY A 196 -3.21 -7.18 -6.18
C GLY A 196 -2.74 -7.12 -4.72
N THR A 197 -2.91 -5.95 -4.08
CA THR A 197 -2.48 -5.69 -2.71
C THR A 197 -3.11 -6.61 -1.69
N VAL A 198 -4.42 -6.89 -1.80
CA VAL A 198 -5.14 -7.76 -0.84
C VAL A 198 -5.26 -9.21 -1.32
N GLY A 199 -5.27 -9.43 -2.63
CA GLY A 199 -5.42 -10.75 -3.25
C GLY A 199 -4.18 -11.62 -3.10
N CYS A 200 -2.97 -11.04 -3.15
CA CYS A 200 -1.74 -11.83 -2.94
C CYS A 200 -1.69 -12.45 -1.53
N PRO A 201 -1.98 -11.72 -0.45
CA PRO A 201 -2.12 -12.33 0.87
C PRO A 201 -3.31 -13.28 1.03
N ILE A 202 -4.46 -13.01 0.39
CA ILE A 202 -5.58 -13.97 0.38
C ILE A 202 -5.14 -15.28 -0.26
N LEU A 203 -4.44 -15.23 -1.39
CA LEU A 203 -3.89 -16.42 -2.06
C LEU A 203 -2.91 -17.15 -1.16
N TRP A 204 -2.02 -16.43 -0.46
CA TRP A 204 -1.15 -17.03 0.54
C TRP A 204 -1.92 -17.74 1.65
N CYS A 205 -2.94 -17.09 2.20
CA CYS A 205 -3.81 -17.67 3.23
C CYS A 205 -4.54 -18.92 2.69
N ALA A 206 -5.06 -18.87 1.46
CA ALA A 206 -5.74 -19.99 0.83
C ALA A 206 -4.81 -21.21 0.61
N LEU A 207 -3.53 -20.98 0.34
CA LEU A 207 -2.54 -22.04 0.12
C LEU A 207 -1.95 -22.60 1.41
N THR A 208 -1.82 -21.78 2.45
CA THR A 208 -1.06 -22.13 3.66
C THR A 208 -1.92 -22.27 4.91
N GLY A 209 -3.11 -21.69 4.92
CA GLY A 209 -3.94 -21.50 6.13
C GLY A 209 -3.25 -20.64 7.19
N ASP A 210 -2.19 -19.89 6.83
CA ASP A 210 -1.29 -19.27 7.78
C ASP A 210 -1.09 -17.78 7.50
N LEU A 211 -2.02 -16.97 8.00
CA LEU A 211 -1.94 -15.51 7.93
C LEU A 211 -2.67 -14.87 9.11
N HIS A 212 -2.03 -13.89 9.74
CA HIS A 212 -2.64 -13.08 10.77
C HIS A 212 -2.95 -11.67 10.25
N ILE A 213 -4.09 -11.11 10.61
CA ILE A 213 -4.52 -9.76 10.17
C ILE A 213 -3.53 -8.65 10.57
N LEU A 214 -2.78 -8.79 11.67
CA LEU A 214 -1.71 -7.85 12.00
C LEU A 214 -0.61 -7.83 10.92
N THR A 215 -0.26 -8.98 10.34
CA THR A 215 0.68 -9.05 9.22
C THR A 215 0.12 -8.34 8.00
N MET A 216 -1.19 -8.45 7.75
CA MET A 216 -1.87 -7.68 6.70
C MET A 216 -1.77 -6.18 6.91
N TYR A 217 -1.99 -5.69 8.14
CA TYR A 217 -1.88 -4.26 8.43
C TYR A 217 -0.46 -3.75 8.22
N LEU A 218 0.54 -4.48 8.71
CA LEU A 218 1.94 -4.11 8.50
C LEU A 218 2.32 -4.14 7.01
N TRP A 219 1.85 -5.15 6.26
CA TRP A 219 1.99 -5.21 4.81
C TRP A 219 1.41 -3.98 4.11
N ILE A 220 0.16 -3.63 4.41
CA ILE A 220 -0.52 -2.46 3.82
C ILE A 220 0.24 -1.17 4.18
N VAL A 221 0.66 -1.01 5.44
CA VAL A 221 1.47 0.15 5.87
C VAL A 221 2.74 0.26 5.03
N PHE A 222 3.52 -0.81 4.88
CA PHE A 222 4.74 -0.77 4.08
C PHE A 222 4.45 -0.50 2.60
N ARG A 223 3.37 -1.06 2.06
CA ARG A 223 2.95 -0.83 0.68
C ARG A 223 2.56 0.63 0.44
N LEU A 224 1.78 1.25 1.33
CA LEU A 224 1.41 2.67 1.27
C LEU A 224 2.63 3.57 1.37
N PHE A 225 3.54 3.26 2.31
CA PHE A 225 4.80 3.99 2.43
C PHE A 225 5.60 3.95 1.14
N GLN A 226 5.72 2.78 0.51
CA GLN A 226 6.42 2.62 -0.76
C GLN A 226 5.75 3.43 -1.89
N ALA A 227 4.42 3.30 -2.05
CA ALA A 227 3.69 4.00 -3.10
C ALA A 227 3.88 5.52 -2.98
N ILE A 228 3.64 6.07 -1.79
CA ILE A 228 3.72 7.51 -1.53
C ILE A 228 5.15 8.03 -1.70
N ASP A 229 6.15 7.25 -1.29
CA ASP A 229 7.56 7.60 -1.46
C ASP A 229 7.97 7.64 -2.95
N ALA A 230 7.56 6.63 -3.74
CA ALA A 230 7.79 6.58 -5.18
C ALA A 230 7.11 7.73 -5.94
N HIS A 231 5.99 8.25 -5.42
CA HIS A 231 5.30 9.41 -6.01
C HIS A 231 5.76 10.75 -5.45
N SER A 232 6.68 10.79 -4.48
CA SER A 232 7.02 12.03 -3.78
C SER A 232 7.59 13.13 -4.71
N GLY A 233 8.25 12.73 -5.81
CA GLY A 233 8.96 13.63 -6.71
C GLY A 233 10.27 14.19 -6.11
N TYR A 234 10.79 13.54 -5.06
CA TYR A 234 12.01 13.93 -4.36
C TYR A 234 13.04 12.81 -4.39
N GLU A 235 14.28 13.18 -4.70
CA GLU A 235 15.43 12.31 -4.69
C GLU A 235 16.43 12.78 -3.63
N PHE A 236 16.46 12.08 -2.50
CA PHE A 236 17.34 12.40 -1.39
C PHE A 236 18.59 11.50 -1.37
N PRO A 237 19.71 11.97 -0.79
CA PRO A 237 20.89 11.13 -0.58
C PRO A 237 20.65 9.87 0.27
N TRP A 238 19.51 9.78 0.94
CA TRP A 238 19.07 8.62 1.74
C TRP A 238 17.84 7.92 1.16
N SER A 239 17.45 8.20 -0.09
CA SER A 239 16.47 7.41 -0.83
C SER A 239 16.87 5.93 -0.82
N LEU A 240 15.91 5.03 -0.63
CA LEU A 240 16.19 3.61 -0.36
C LEU A 240 16.98 2.92 -1.49
N HIS A 241 16.82 3.35 -2.74
CA HIS A 241 17.54 2.75 -3.87
C HIS A 241 19.06 2.96 -3.80
N HIS A 242 19.55 3.96 -3.06
CA HIS A 242 20.99 4.12 -2.83
C HIS A 242 21.58 3.01 -1.97
N PHE A 243 20.76 2.34 -1.15
CA PHE A 243 21.16 1.20 -0.31
C PHE A 243 20.73 -0.15 -0.89
N LEU A 244 19.60 -0.16 -1.61
CA LEU A 244 19.04 -1.33 -2.30
C LEU A 244 18.88 -0.98 -3.79
N PRO A 245 19.91 -1.17 -4.64
CA PRO A 245 19.92 -0.67 -6.03
C PRO A 245 18.79 -1.18 -6.94
N PHE A 246 18.19 -2.31 -6.58
CA PHE A 246 17.05 -2.88 -7.29
C PHE A 246 15.70 -2.28 -6.85
N TRP A 247 15.67 -1.39 -5.86
CA TRP A 247 14.47 -0.68 -5.43
C TRP A 247 14.08 0.40 -6.44
N ALA A 248 12.82 0.39 -6.86
CA ALA A 248 12.22 1.44 -7.67
C ALA A 248 11.78 2.58 -6.74
N GLY A 249 12.58 3.63 -6.70
CA GLY A 249 12.30 4.82 -5.90
C GLY A 249 11.59 5.91 -6.70
N ALA A 250 11.55 7.12 -6.14
CA ALA A 250 10.97 8.28 -6.78
C ALA A 250 11.63 8.60 -8.13
N ASP A 251 12.93 8.39 -8.28
CA ASP A 251 13.67 8.58 -9.53
C ASP A 251 13.10 7.74 -10.69
N HIS A 252 12.76 6.48 -10.42
CA HIS A 252 12.27 5.53 -11.41
C HIS A 252 10.86 5.89 -11.87
N HIS A 253 9.99 6.19 -10.90
CA HIS A 253 8.57 6.43 -11.12
C HIS A 253 8.27 7.87 -11.57
N ASP A 254 9.02 8.87 -11.11
CA ASP A 254 8.91 10.24 -11.62
C ASP A 254 9.25 10.30 -13.11
N LEU A 255 10.30 9.60 -13.55
CA LEU A 255 10.66 9.48 -14.97
C LEU A 255 9.58 8.74 -15.78
N HIS A 256 8.91 7.76 -15.17
CA HIS A 256 7.75 7.09 -15.76
C HIS A 256 6.61 8.10 -16.04
N HIS A 257 6.24 8.91 -15.04
CA HIS A 257 5.24 9.97 -15.19
C HIS A 257 5.64 11.07 -16.17
N GLU A 258 6.94 11.35 -16.30
CA GLU A 258 7.42 12.37 -17.23
C GLU A 258 7.33 11.90 -18.69
N LYS A 259 7.63 10.63 -18.95
CA LYS A 259 7.79 10.08 -20.31
C LYS A 259 6.62 9.23 -20.77
N PHE A 260 5.78 8.77 -19.85
CA PHE A 260 4.62 7.89 -20.11
C PHE A 260 5.00 6.56 -20.79
N VAL A 261 6.26 6.12 -20.67
CA VAL A 261 6.77 4.90 -21.31
C VAL A 261 7.91 4.26 -20.52
N GLY A 262 7.87 2.94 -20.40
CA GLY A 262 8.83 2.16 -19.61
C GLY A 262 8.69 2.38 -18.10
N ASN A 263 9.60 1.81 -17.31
CA ASN A 263 9.64 1.95 -15.85
C ASN A 263 8.29 1.59 -15.17
N TYR A 264 7.72 0.44 -15.52
CA TYR A 264 6.40 0.01 -15.03
C TYR A 264 6.43 -0.63 -13.64
N ALA A 265 7.62 -0.98 -13.13
CA ALA A 265 7.76 -1.59 -11.81
C ALA A 265 7.32 -0.64 -10.69
N SER A 266 6.72 -1.23 -9.66
CA SER A 266 6.26 -0.51 -8.48
C SER A 266 7.37 -0.42 -7.44
N SER A 267 7.83 -1.58 -6.94
CA SER A 267 8.77 -1.69 -5.83
C SER A 267 10.16 -2.12 -6.28
N PHE A 268 10.26 -3.00 -7.28
CA PHE A 268 11.54 -3.58 -7.69
C PHE A 268 11.78 -3.46 -9.20
N ARG A 269 12.92 -2.89 -9.59
CA ARG A 269 13.30 -2.64 -10.99
C ARG A 269 13.51 -3.92 -11.82
N TRP A 270 13.50 -5.11 -11.21
CA TRP A 270 13.84 -6.35 -11.89
C TRP A 270 12.92 -6.67 -13.07
N TRP A 271 11.64 -6.30 -13.04
CA TRP A 271 10.73 -6.66 -14.12
C TRP A 271 10.98 -5.78 -15.34
N ASP A 272 11.25 -4.50 -15.09
CA ASP A 272 11.70 -3.59 -16.13
C ASP A 272 13.03 -4.02 -16.75
N TYR A 273 13.98 -4.48 -15.93
CA TYR A 273 15.25 -5.01 -16.39
C TYR A 273 15.08 -6.29 -17.22
N LEU A 274 14.36 -7.29 -16.68
CA LEU A 274 14.18 -8.61 -17.30
C LEU A 274 13.42 -8.54 -18.63
N LEU A 275 12.46 -7.62 -18.74
CA LEU A 275 11.60 -7.47 -19.91
C LEU A 275 11.98 -6.29 -20.80
N ASP A 276 13.15 -5.69 -20.55
CA ASP A 276 13.73 -4.59 -21.31
C ASP A 276 12.78 -3.38 -21.43
N THR A 277 12.04 -3.07 -20.35
CA THR A 277 11.14 -1.91 -20.26
C THR A 277 11.70 -0.76 -19.43
N GLU A 278 12.96 -0.82 -18.97
CA GLU A 278 13.63 0.35 -18.40
C GLU A 278 13.73 1.49 -19.43
N TYR A 279 13.39 2.69 -18.96
CA TYR A 279 13.51 3.96 -19.66
C TYR A 279 14.39 4.88 -18.82
N ASP A 280 15.70 4.74 -18.97
CA ASP A 280 16.70 5.67 -18.47
C ASP A 280 17.78 5.89 -19.55
N PRO A 281 18.59 6.96 -19.50
CA PRO A 281 19.63 7.22 -20.49
C PRO A 281 20.60 6.06 -20.71
N ALA A 282 20.99 5.35 -19.65
CA ALA A 282 21.88 4.20 -19.72
C ALA A 282 21.18 2.99 -20.35
N ALA A 283 19.91 2.73 -20.04
CA ALA A 283 19.10 1.68 -20.66
C ALA A 283 18.92 1.92 -22.16
N LEU A 284 18.64 3.17 -22.55
CA LEU A 284 18.54 3.55 -23.96
C LEU A 284 19.88 3.38 -24.70
N GLN A 285 21.00 3.70 -24.05
CA GLN A 285 22.32 3.43 -24.60
C GLN A 285 22.59 1.93 -24.75
N ARG A 286 22.33 1.11 -23.71
CA ARG A 286 22.44 -0.36 -23.76
C ARG A 286 21.64 -0.94 -24.94
N LYS A 287 20.40 -0.49 -25.13
CA LYS A 287 19.54 -0.90 -26.25
C LYS A 287 20.14 -0.55 -27.61
N ARG A 288 20.71 0.65 -27.77
CA ARG A 288 21.38 1.08 -29.01
C ARG A 288 22.60 0.23 -29.33
N GLU A 289 23.45 -0.04 -28.34
CA GLU A 289 24.64 -0.86 -28.50
C GLU A 289 24.31 -2.31 -28.85
N GLN A 290 23.29 -2.90 -28.21
CA GLN A 290 22.84 -4.26 -28.52
C GLN A 290 22.28 -4.36 -29.94
N LYS A 291 21.52 -3.37 -30.41
CA LYS A 291 21.05 -3.32 -31.81
C LYS A 291 22.20 -3.21 -32.80
N ALA A 292 23.21 -2.39 -32.50
CA ALA A 292 24.41 -2.27 -33.34
C ALA A 292 25.17 -3.60 -33.44
N LYS A 293 25.31 -4.34 -32.33
CA LYS A 293 25.95 -5.67 -32.32
C LYS A 293 25.19 -6.73 -33.11
N LYS A 294 23.84 -6.69 -33.11
CA LYS A 294 23.00 -7.62 -33.89
C LYS A 294 22.97 -7.31 -35.39
N ALA A 295 23.36 -6.10 -35.77
CA ALA A 295 23.42 -5.66 -37.16
C ALA A 295 24.80 -5.89 -37.82
N GLN A 296 25.80 -6.34 -37.05
CA GLN A 296 27.10 -6.83 -37.51
C GLN A 296 27.08 -8.34 -37.67
#